data_AF-A0A7T9HFT6-F1
#
_entry.id   AF-A0A7T9HFT6-F1
#
_cell.length_a   1.000
_cell.length_b   1.000
_cell.length_c   1.000
_cell.angle_alpha   90.00
_cell.angle_beta   90.00
_cell.angle_gamma   90.00
#
_symmetry.space_group_name_H-M   'P 1'
#
loop_
_entity.id
_entity.type
_entity.pdbx_description
1 polymer ?
#
loop_
_entity_poly.entity_id
_entity_poly.type
_entity_poly.pdbx_seq_one_letter_code
_entity_poly.pdbx_strand_id
1 'polypeptide(L)'
;MKKLGILVIALALLVVGLAMAEPGIPQVREVQGLSTSTTVIGVGNFNAASSVQMSIMSGDENLATIPPLGSGVLYQTVYSEDTQNAEYGYLSYDKDLDVSTSNKLTGQYNVQAVKQITYLGIDASSIITTDYMMLDGVGDDYGEIGDMMLCPFGSDRDAPTFCNIVETGSSMNLKVANLNTQMGERFIMKSADPGIQVYNNVGVGSYAADIPSKGSVSAYIQGSVREGGRDVDGEGGWEWADELHMTMTFKDATSFSGDISTFAKSMSWSSKFA
;
A
#
# COMPACT_ATOMS: atom_id res chain seq x y z
N MET A 1 13.29 16.71 -27.18
CA MET A 1 13.32 16.56 -25.71
C MET A 1 12.35 15.51 -25.15
N LYS A 2 11.40 14.96 -25.92
CA LYS A 2 10.42 13.95 -25.42
C LYS A 2 10.99 12.53 -25.23
N LYS A 3 12.16 12.22 -25.79
CA LYS A 3 12.78 10.88 -25.70
C LYS A 3 13.79 10.73 -24.56
N LEU A 4 14.29 11.83 -23.98
CA LEU A 4 15.18 11.77 -22.81
C LEU A 4 14.40 11.49 -21.51
N GLY A 5 13.17 12.01 -21.37
CA GLY A 5 12.36 11.79 -20.17
C GLY A 5 11.97 10.32 -19.95
N ILE A 6 11.72 9.57 -21.02
CA ILE A 6 11.39 8.13 -20.96
C ILE A 6 12.61 7.31 -20.50
N LEU A 7 13.83 7.73 -20.86
CA LEU A 7 15.06 7.03 -20.51
C LEU A 7 15.46 7.25 -19.04
N VAL A 8 15.12 8.42 -18.46
CA VAL A 8 15.34 8.69 -17.03
C VAL A 8 14.35 7.93 -16.14
N ILE A 9 13.10 7.75 -16.59
CA ILE A 9 12.10 6.94 -15.88
C ILE A 9 12.46 5.44 -15.94
N ALA A 10 12.97 4.97 -17.08
CA ALA A 10 13.45 3.58 -17.22
C ALA A 10 14.73 3.30 -16.41
N LEU A 11 15.62 4.30 -16.24
CA LEU A 11 16.84 4.15 -15.45
C LEU A 11 16.58 4.25 -13.94
N ALA A 12 15.56 5.00 -13.51
CA ALA A 12 15.10 5.04 -12.13
C ALA A 12 14.42 3.73 -11.67
N LEU A 13 13.95 2.90 -12.62
CA LEU A 13 13.44 1.55 -12.36
C LEU A 13 14.57 0.50 -12.21
N LEU A 14 15.83 0.84 -12.50
CA LEU A 14 16.94 -0.12 -12.52
C LEU A 14 17.84 -0.09 -11.27
N VAL A 15 17.47 0.68 -10.25
CA VAL A 15 18.15 0.68 -8.94
C VAL A 15 17.19 0.14 -7.89
N VAL A 16 16.91 -1.16 -7.96
CA VAL A 16 16.34 -1.88 -6.81
C VAL A 16 17.52 -2.14 -5.89
N GLY A 17 17.54 -1.39 -4.78
CA GLY A 17 18.43 -1.68 -3.66
C GLY A 17 18.22 -3.10 -3.17
N LEU A 18 19.23 -3.63 -2.48
CA LEU A 18 19.18 -4.90 -1.77
C LEU A 18 17.89 -4.93 -0.93
N ALA A 19 16.94 -5.78 -1.31
CA ALA A 19 15.66 -5.92 -0.63
C ALA A 19 15.82 -6.93 0.49
N MET A 20 15.29 -6.52 1.63
CA MET A 20 15.15 -7.20 2.91
C MET A 20 13.71 -7.76 2.90
N ALA A 21 13.49 -9.00 3.34
CA ALA A 21 12.52 -9.88 2.70
C ALA A 21 11.43 -10.46 3.62
N GLU A 22 10.18 -10.19 3.27
CA GLU A 22 9.00 -10.84 3.82
C GLU A 22 8.39 -11.82 2.80
N PRO A 23 7.96 -13.01 3.24
CA PRO A 23 7.38 -14.03 2.37
C PRO A 23 5.94 -13.74 1.91
N GLY A 24 5.24 -12.82 2.57
CA GLY A 24 3.77 -12.77 2.53
C GLY A 24 3.13 -13.86 3.38
N ILE A 25 1.85 -14.13 3.15
CA ILE A 25 1.09 -15.17 3.85
C ILE A 25 0.20 -15.93 2.86
N PRO A 26 0.09 -17.26 2.93
CA PRO A 26 -0.82 -17.99 2.06
C PRO A 26 -2.28 -17.70 2.40
N GLN A 27 -3.16 -17.77 1.41
CA GLN A 27 -4.60 -17.71 1.62
C GLN A 27 -5.07 -18.83 2.58
N VAL A 28 -6.06 -18.52 3.42
CA VAL A 28 -6.76 -19.54 4.21
C VAL A 28 -7.65 -20.42 3.32
N ARG A 29 -8.27 -21.46 3.90
CA ARG A 29 -9.05 -22.46 3.14
C ARG A 29 -10.20 -21.88 2.34
N GLU A 30 -10.75 -20.74 2.76
CA GLU A 30 -11.82 -20.04 2.07
C GLU A 30 -11.31 -18.68 1.57
N VAL A 31 -11.71 -18.34 0.35
CA VAL A 31 -11.41 -17.04 -0.25
C VAL A 31 -12.66 -16.16 -0.13
N GLN A 32 -12.50 -15.00 0.47
CA GLN A 32 -13.50 -13.94 0.52
C GLN A 32 -13.13 -12.85 -0.49
N GLY A 33 -14.15 -12.26 -1.09
CA GLY A 33 -14.01 -11.14 -2.02
C GLY A 33 -15.10 -10.11 -1.77
N LEU A 34 -14.72 -8.83 -1.81
CA LEU A 34 -15.62 -7.68 -1.77
C LEU A 34 -15.23 -6.76 -2.91
N SER A 35 -16.16 -6.49 -3.82
CA SER A 35 -15.99 -5.46 -4.84
C SER A 35 -17.15 -4.49 -4.76
N THR A 36 -16.83 -3.19 -4.73
CA THR A 36 -17.81 -2.11 -4.79
C THR A 36 -17.38 -1.13 -5.86
N SER A 37 -18.31 -0.76 -6.73
CA SER A 37 -18.11 0.28 -7.74
C SER A 37 -19.18 1.34 -7.52
N THR A 38 -18.76 2.60 -7.45
CA THR A 38 -19.65 3.75 -7.24
C THR A 38 -19.35 4.83 -8.26
N THR A 39 -20.35 5.14 -9.08
CA THR A 39 -20.33 6.28 -10.01
C THR A 39 -21.44 7.24 -9.63
N VAL A 40 -21.10 8.50 -9.42
CA VAL A 40 -22.05 9.58 -9.15
C VAL A 40 -21.72 10.79 -10.01
N ILE A 41 -22.70 11.23 -10.79
CA ILE A 41 -22.64 12.48 -11.55
C ILE A 41 -23.84 13.32 -11.14
N GLY A 42 -23.61 14.49 -10.57
CA GLY A 42 -24.72 15.29 -10.08
C GLY A 42 -24.33 16.63 -9.48
N VAL A 43 -25.35 17.33 -8.99
CA VAL A 43 -25.23 18.59 -8.25
C VAL A 43 -25.86 18.38 -6.89
N GLY A 44 -25.10 18.59 -5.83
CA GLY A 44 -25.65 18.38 -4.49
C GLY A 44 -24.58 18.23 -3.42
N ASN A 45 -25.03 17.73 -2.28
CA ASN A 45 -24.16 17.20 -1.25
C ASN A 45 -23.83 15.73 -1.56
N PHE A 46 -22.59 15.33 -1.28
CA PHE A 46 -22.06 14.01 -1.50
C PHE A 46 -21.21 13.61 -0.31
N ASN A 47 -21.47 12.40 0.18
CA ASN A 47 -20.69 11.74 1.21
C ASN A 47 -20.50 10.29 0.77
N ALA A 48 -19.26 9.84 0.73
CA ALA A 48 -18.89 8.46 0.50
C ALA A 48 -17.75 8.09 1.46
N ALA A 49 -17.93 6.99 2.16
CA ALA A 49 -16.93 6.43 3.04
C ALA A 49 -16.79 4.94 2.76
N SER A 50 -15.59 4.41 2.95
CA SER A 50 -15.34 2.97 2.89
C SER A 50 -14.24 2.63 3.87
N SER A 51 -14.42 1.54 4.60
CA SER A 51 -13.40 1.02 5.49
C SER A 51 -13.29 -0.49 5.34
N VAL A 52 -12.05 -0.97 5.37
CA VAL A 52 -11.70 -2.38 5.32
C VAL A 52 -10.70 -2.61 6.42
N GLN A 53 -10.94 -3.64 7.22
CA GLN A 53 -9.99 -4.13 8.21
C GLN A 53 -9.87 -5.62 8.00
N MET A 54 -8.65 -6.11 7.91
CA MET A 54 -8.37 -7.53 7.73
C MET A 54 -7.24 -7.93 8.66
N SER A 55 -7.38 -9.11 9.25
CA SER A 55 -6.30 -9.78 9.97
C SER A 55 -6.26 -11.22 9.51
N ILE A 56 -5.07 -11.71 9.21
CA ILE A 56 -4.84 -13.08 8.73
C ILE A 56 -3.61 -13.62 9.43
N MET A 57 -3.70 -14.86 9.89
CA MET A 57 -2.63 -15.54 10.60
C MET A 57 -2.42 -16.93 10.00
N SER A 58 -1.16 -17.36 9.97
CA SER A 58 -0.74 -18.72 9.70
C SER A 58 0.14 -19.21 10.85
N GLY A 59 0.12 -20.51 11.11
CA GLY A 59 0.82 -21.13 12.23
C GLY A 59 -0.11 -21.99 13.07
N ASP A 60 0.36 -22.42 14.24
CA ASP A 60 -0.39 -23.27 15.17
C ASP A 60 -1.37 -22.47 16.05
N GLU A 61 -1.20 -21.16 16.11
CA GLU A 61 -2.06 -20.22 16.83
C GLU A 61 -3.23 -19.73 15.97
N ASN A 62 -4.17 -19.00 16.59
CA ASN A 62 -5.31 -18.42 15.89
C ASN A 62 -5.56 -16.96 16.32
N LEU A 63 -6.39 -16.25 15.55
CA LEU A 63 -6.68 -14.84 15.82
C LEU A 63 -7.26 -14.55 17.22
N ALA A 64 -7.79 -15.55 17.94
CA ALA A 64 -8.35 -15.36 19.28
C ALA A 64 -7.27 -15.36 20.39
N THR A 65 -6.02 -15.74 20.10
CA THR A 65 -4.94 -15.82 21.08
C THR A 65 -3.94 -14.66 21.02
N ILE A 66 -4.20 -13.60 20.24
CA ILE A 66 -3.26 -12.47 20.08
C ILE A 66 -3.02 -11.70 21.42
N PRO A 67 -1.75 -11.49 21.87
CA PRO A 67 -0.50 -11.96 21.28
C PRO A 67 0.00 -13.22 22.04
N PRO A 68 0.34 -14.31 21.34
CA PRO A 68 1.79 -14.53 21.20
C PRO A 68 2.17 -15.09 19.82
N LEU A 69 3.18 -14.49 19.19
CA LEU A 69 3.84 -15.09 18.04
C LEU A 69 4.83 -16.14 18.55
N GLY A 70 4.50 -17.42 18.33
CA GLY A 70 5.48 -18.52 18.23
C GLY A 70 5.84 -18.71 16.76
N SER A 71 5.85 -19.95 16.26
CA SER A 71 5.98 -20.24 14.82
C SER A 71 4.74 -19.80 14.03
N GLY A 72 4.91 -18.80 13.16
CA GLY A 72 3.83 -18.31 12.31
C GLY A 72 4.03 -16.90 11.74
N VAL A 73 3.02 -16.44 11.03
CA VAL A 73 2.98 -15.11 10.40
C VAL A 73 1.62 -14.49 10.64
N LEU A 74 1.59 -13.20 10.98
CA LEU A 74 0.40 -12.39 11.14
C LEU A 74 0.51 -11.16 10.23
N TYR A 75 -0.53 -10.91 9.44
CA TYR A 75 -0.73 -9.63 8.77
C TYR A 75 -2.01 -8.97 9.26
N GLN A 76 -1.94 -7.66 9.49
CA GLN A 76 -3.08 -6.81 9.71
C GLN A 76 -3.05 -5.65 8.70
N THR A 77 -4.21 -5.34 8.15
CA THR A 77 -4.35 -4.18 7.27
C THR A 77 -5.58 -3.38 7.60
N VAL A 78 -5.45 -2.07 7.40
CA VAL A 78 -6.54 -1.11 7.45
C VAL A 78 -6.51 -0.28 6.18
N TYR A 79 -7.62 -0.25 5.46
CA TYR A 79 -7.92 0.78 4.46
C TYR A 79 -9.10 1.60 4.94
N SER A 80 -8.97 2.93 4.82
CA SER A 80 -10.06 3.86 5.13
C SER A 80 -10.06 5.00 4.14
N GLU A 81 -11.24 5.34 3.65
CA GLU A 81 -11.51 6.53 2.87
C GLU A 81 -12.71 7.27 3.44
N ASP A 82 -12.61 8.59 3.46
CA ASP A 82 -13.72 9.50 3.63
C ASP A 82 -13.66 10.59 2.56
N THR A 83 -14.72 10.70 1.76
CA THR A 83 -14.91 11.75 0.77
C THR A 83 -16.23 12.47 1.06
N GLN A 84 -16.14 13.77 1.32
CA GLN A 84 -17.28 14.62 1.64
C GLN A 84 -17.13 15.98 0.97
N ASN A 85 -18.24 16.59 0.55
CA ASN A 85 -18.23 18.01 0.22
C ASN A 85 -18.88 18.84 1.34
N ALA A 86 -18.34 20.03 1.54
CA ALA A 86 -18.82 20.92 2.60
C ALA A 86 -20.26 21.40 2.37
N GLU A 87 -20.69 21.54 1.11
CA GLU A 87 -22.02 22.06 0.74
C GLU A 87 -22.52 21.47 -0.60
N TYR A 88 -22.74 22.32 -1.62
CA TYR A 88 -23.25 21.99 -2.94
C TYR A 88 -22.15 22.21 -4.00
N GLY A 89 -22.06 21.31 -4.97
CA GLY A 89 -21.19 21.50 -6.14
C GLY A 89 -21.51 20.51 -7.24
N TYR A 90 -20.94 20.76 -8.43
CA TYR A 90 -20.97 19.80 -9.52
C TYR A 90 -19.91 18.74 -9.24
N LEU A 91 -20.32 17.48 -9.20
CA LEU A 91 -19.48 16.34 -8.90
C LEU A 91 -19.58 15.31 -10.01
N SER A 92 -18.42 14.81 -10.44
CA SER A 92 -18.24 13.49 -11.05
C SER A 92 -17.32 12.70 -10.13
N TYR A 93 -17.84 11.61 -9.58
CA TYR A 93 -17.11 10.71 -8.68
C TYR A 93 -17.20 9.31 -9.25
N ASP A 94 -16.04 8.68 -9.41
CA ASP A 94 -15.91 7.27 -9.80
C ASP A 94 -14.95 6.61 -8.82
N LYS A 95 -15.38 5.52 -8.21
CA LYS A 95 -14.56 4.72 -7.31
C LYS A 95 -14.80 3.24 -7.53
N ASP A 96 -13.70 2.51 -7.64
CA ASP A 96 -13.67 1.06 -7.52
C ASP A 96 -12.84 0.67 -6.28
N LEU A 97 -13.40 -0.19 -5.44
CA LEU A 97 -12.72 -0.85 -4.35
C LEU A 97 -12.84 -2.35 -4.55
N ASP A 98 -11.70 -3.03 -4.61
CA ASP A 98 -11.60 -4.49 -4.67
C ASP A 98 -10.81 -4.99 -3.46
N VAL A 99 -11.37 -5.96 -2.77
CA VAL A 99 -10.76 -6.66 -1.65
C VAL A 99 -10.87 -8.14 -1.92
N SER A 100 -9.77 -8.88 -1.74
CA SER A 100 -9.74 -10.31 -1.94
C SER A 100 -8.71 -10.99 -1.06
N THR A 101 -9.12 -12.05 -0.37
CA THR A 101 -8.22 -12.91 0.41
C THR A 101 -7.58 -14.02 -0.41
N SER A 102 -7.70 -13.97 -1.74
CA SER A 102 -7.02 -14.92 -2.63
C SER A 102 -5.53 -14.63 -2.72
N ASN A 103 -4.75 -15.67 -3.02
CA ASN A 103 -3.35 -15.52 -3.38
C ASN A 103 -3.18 -14.59 -4.59
N LYS A 104 -2.34 -13.57 -4.45
CA LYS A 104 -2.06 -12.58 -5.49
C LYS A 104 -0.66 -12.77 -6.06
N LEU A 105 -0.55 -12.52 -7.36
CA LEU A 105 0.71 -12.45 -8.08
C LEU A 105 1.16 -10.99 -8.28
N THR A 106 2.34 -10.81 -8.88
CA THR A 106 2.82 -9.47 -9.26
C THR A 106 1.78 -8.74 -10.11
N GLY A 107 1.47 -7.50 -9.73
CA GLY A 107 0.45 -6.68 -10.39
C GLY A 107 -0.99 -6.97 -9.97
N GLN A 108 -1.20 -7.90 -9.04
CA GLN A 108 -2.47 -8.13 -8.37
C GLN A 108 -2.37 -7.72 -6.90
N TYR A 109 -3.50 -7.33 -6.30
CA TYR A 109 -3.55 -6.74 -4.97
C TYR A 109 -4.67 -7.37 -4.13
N ASN A 110 -4.47 -7.41 -2.82
CA ASN A 110 -5.42 -7.91 -1.83
C ASN A 110 -6.43 -6.84 -1.43
N VAL A 111 -5.99 -5.59 -1.34
CA VAL A 111 -6.85 -4.42 -1.21
C VAL A 111 -6.41 -3.44 -2.27
N GLN A 112 -7.34 -2.97 -3.10
CA GLN A 112 -7.07 -1.99 -4.14
C GLN A 112 -8.23 -0.99 -4.22
N ALA A 113 -7.90 0.29 -4.15
CA ALA A 113 -8.84 1.38 -4.33
C ALA A 113 -8.35 2.29 -5.46
N VAL A 114 -9.21 2.53 -6.44
CA VAL A 114 -9.00 3.49 -7.53
C VAL A 114 -10.13 4.49 -7.48
N LYS A 115 -9.79 5.77 -7.38
CA LYS A 115 -10.76 6.84 -7.20
C LYS A 115 -10.43 8.02 -8.08
N GLN A 116 -11.40 8.49 -8.83
CA GLN A 116 -11.32 9.70 -9.63
C GLN A 116 -12.42 10.67 -9.21
N ILE A 117 -12.04 11.93 -8.99
CA ILE A 117 -12.98 12.99 -8.63
C ILE A 117 -12.73 14.19 -9.52
N THR A 118 -13.81 14.65 -10.16
CA THR A 118 -13.90 15.98 -10.76
C THR A 118 -14.95 16.77 -9.98
N TYR A 119 -14.57 17.91 -9.44
CA TYR A 119 -15.45 18.72 -8.59
C TYR A 119 -15.32 20.20 -8.90
N LEU A 120 -16.46 20.89 -8.96
CA LEU A 120 -16.56 22.34 -9.05
C LEU A 120 -17.54 22.85 -7.98
N GLY A 121 -17.00 23.48 -6.95
CA GLY A 121 -17.77 24.03 -5.84
C GLY A 121 -18.56 25.29 -6.22
N ILE A 122 -19.75 25.43 -5.63
CA ILE A 122 -20.58 26.65 -5.68
C ILE A 122 -20.38 27.39 -4.34
N ASP A 123 -20.42 28.73 -4.34
CA ASP A 123 -20.39 29.57 -3.13
C ASP A 123 -19.28 29.24 -2.11
N ALA A 124 -18.07 28.97 -2.63
CA ALA A 124 -16.87 28.60 -1.87
C ALA A 124 -16.84 27.17 -1.27
N SER A 125 -17.77 26.30 -1.68
CA SER A 125 -17.73 24.87 -1.34
C SER A 125 -16.46 24.18 -1.83
N SER A 126 -16.10 23.09 -1.15
CA SER A 126 -14.92 22.28 -1.43
C SER A 126 -15.25 20.80 -1.24
N ILE A 127 -14.58 19.95 -2.03
CA ILE A 127 -14.48 18.53 -1.78
C ILE A 127 -13.30 18.27 -0.86
N ILE A 128 -13.53 17.53 0.21
CA ILE A 128 -12.53 17.04 1.15
C ILE A 128 -12.48 15.53 0.97
N THR A 129 -11.29 15.00 0.73
CA THR A 129 -11.09 13.56 0.64
C THR A 129 -9.82 13.15 1.37
N THR A 130 -9.92 12.09 2.15
CA THR A 130 -8.80 11.50 2.89
C THR A 130 -8.76 10.02 2.62
N ASP A 131 -7.60 9.54 2.23
CA ASP A 131 -7.31 8.13 2.04
C ASP A 131 -6.20 7.70 3.00
N TYR A 132 -6.34 6.51 3.57
CA TYR A 132 -5.37 5.90 4.47
C TYR A 132 -5.27 4.40 4.19
N MET A 133 -4.06 3.88 4.21
CA MET A 133 -3.75 2.45 4.13
C MET A 133 -2.60 2.13 5.07
N MET A 134 -2.73 1.04 5.80
CA MET A 134 -1.71 0.52 6.69
C MET A 134 -1.61 -0.99 6.51
N LEU A 135 -0.37 -1.48 6.45
CA LEU A 135 -0.04 -2.89 6.49
C LEU A 135 0.95 -3.11 7.63
N ASP A 136 0.61 -4.02 8.54
CA ASP A 136 1.46 -4.50 9.63
C ASP A 136 1.69 -5.99 9.42
N GLY A 137 2.94 -6.39 9.35
CA GLY A 137 3.40 -7.75 9.10
C GLY A 137 4.40 -8.17 10.16
N VAL A 138 4.13 -9.30 10.81
CA VAL A 138 5.04 -9.91 11.77
C VAL A 138 5.16 -11.40 11.51
N GLY A 139 6.37 -11.94 11.54
CA GLY A 139 6.60 -13.37 11.34
C GLY A 139 7.80 -13.87 12.12
N ASP A 140 7.67 -15.09 12.63
CA ASP A 140 8.70 -15.83 13.35
C ASP A 140 8.60 -17.33 13.01
N ASP A 141 9.74 -18.02 12.92
CA ASP A 141 9.87 -19.48 12.67
C ASP A 141 8.83 -20.05 11.67
N TYR A 142 8.72 -19.46 10.47
CA TYR A 142 7.64 -19.74 9.50
C TYR A 142 8.09 -20.61 8.32
N GLY A 143 9.30 -21.18 8.39
CA GLY A 143 9.85 -22.16 7.45
C GLY A 143 11.09 -21.68 6.70
N GLU A 144 11.52 -22.47 5.73
CA GLU A 144 12.71 -22.21 4.92
C GLU A 144 12.40 -21.41 3.64
N ILE A 145 13.36 -20.58 3.19
CA ILE A 145 13.25 -19.76 1.98
C ILE A 145 12.97 -20.65 0.74
N GLY A 146 13.57 -21.83 0.66
CA GLY A 146 13.38 -22.81 -0.42
C GLY A 146 11.93 -23.25 -0.61
N ASP A 147 11.18 -23.39 0.49
CA ASP A 147 9.77 -23.79 0.46
C ASP A 147 8.82 -22.62 0.12
N MET A 148 9.28 -21.39 0.29
CA MET A 148 8.50 -20.17 0.06
C MET A 148 8.62 -19.64 -1.37
N MET A 149 9.67 -20.03 -2.10
CA MET A 149 9.95 -19.55 -3.45
C MET A 149 9.57 -20.58 -4.51
N LEU A 150 9.08 -20.14 -5.68
CA LEU A 150 8.87 -21.03 -6.83
C LEU A 150 10.19 -21.40 -7.52
N CYS A 151 11.21 -20.55 -7.38
CA CYS A 151 12.51 -20.77 -7.98
C CYS A 151 13.20 -21.98 -7.32
N PRO A 152 13.54 -23.05 -8.07
CA PRO A 152 14.13 -24.28 -7.50
C PRO A 152 15.58 -24.10 -7.00
N PHE A 153 16.10 -22.87 -7.04
CA PHE A 153 17.40 -22.47 -6.51
C PHE A 153 17.27 -21.68 -5.20
N GLY A 154 16.09 -21.70 -4.56
CA GLY A 154 15.93 -21.20 -3.19
C GLY A 154 16.90 -21.90 -2.24
N SER A 155 17.33 -21.19 -1.20
CA SER A 155 18.20 -21.78 -0.18
C SER A 155 17.37 -22.55 0.85
N ASP A 156 17.84 -23.75 1.21
CA ASP A 156 17.36 -24.52 2.36
C ASP A 156 17.90 -23.86 3.65
N ARG A 157 17.41 -22.66 3.94
CA ARG A 157 17.79 -21.79 5.05
C ARG A 157 16.53 -21.22 5.67
N ASP A 158 16.51 -21.12 6.99
CA ASP A 158 15.40 -20.51 7.71
C ASP A 158 15.21 -19.07 7.26
N ALA A 159 13.95 -18.70 7.02
CA ALA A 159 13.60 -17.35 6.67
C ALA A 159 13.70 -16.44 7.91
N PRO A 160 14.32 -15.25 7.81
CA PRO A 160 14.55 -14.38 8.96
C PRO A 160 13.23 -13.90 9.57
N THR A 161 13.23 -13.65 10.87
CA THR A 161 12.08 -13.02 11.54
C THR A 161 11.88 -11.60 11.03
N PHE A 162 10.65 -11.09 11.08
CA PHE A 162 10.37 -9.72 10.63
C PHE A 162 9.24 -9.07 11.44
N CYS A 163 9.29 -7.75 11.53
CA CYS A 163 8.26 -6.93 12.16
C CYS A 163 8.22 -5.56 11.47
N ASN A 164 7.33 -5.43 10.49
CA ASN A 164 7.26 -4.29 9.60
C ASN A 164 5.87 -3.67 9.62
N ILE A 165 5.82 -2.36 9.82
CA ILE A 165 4.60 -1.57 9.69
C ILE A 165 4.84 -0.48 8.66
N VAL A 166 3.93 -0.37 7.70
CA VAL A 166 3.97 0.63 6.62
C VAL A 166 2.62 1.28 6.50
N GLU A 167 2.63 2.61 6.48
CA GLU A 167 1.45 3.45 6.36
C GLU A 167 1.61 4.41 5.19
N THR A 168 0.53 4.61 4.45
CA THR A 168 0.45 5.65 3.43
C THR A 168 -0.91 6.30 3.45
N GLY A 169 -0.96 7.57 3.06
CA GLY A 169 -2.23 8.27 2.96
C GLY A 169 -2.12 9.54 2.16
N SER A 170 -3.27 10.10 1.88
CA SER A 170 -3.39 11.38 1.18
C SER A 170 -4.60 12.15 1.67
N SER A 171 -4.48 13.47 1.66
CA SER A 171 -5.56 14.38 2.02
C SER A 171 -5.64 15.50 1.00
N MET A 172 -6.85 15.78 0.53
CA MET A 172 -7.12 16.88 -0.38
C MET A 172 -8.30 17.68 0.13
N ASN A 173 -8.21 19.00 -0.03
CA ASN A 173 -9.30 19.94 0.17
C ASN A 173 -9.29 20.89 -1.02
N LEU A 174 -10.22 20.69 -1.96
CA LEU A 174 -10.20 21.35 -3.25
C LEU A 174 -11.56 21.98 -3.56
N LYS A 175 -11.56 23.26 -3.94
CA LYS A 175 -12.75 24.00 -4.43
C LYS A 175 -13.02 23.72 -5.90
N VAL A 176 -11.93 23.55 -6.64
CA VAL A 176 -11.90 23.10 -8.03
C VAL A 176 -10.97 21.91 -8.04
N ALA A 177 -11.48 20.74 -8.41
CA ALA A 177 -10.74 19.50 -8.31
C ALA A 177 -10.78 18.72 -9.62
N ASN A 178 -9.61 18.26 -10.04
CA ASN A 178 -9.44 17.14 -10.93
C ASN A 178 -8.35 16.27 -10.31
N LEU A 179 -8.76 15.20 -9.63
CA LEU A 179 -7.85 14.33 -8.91
C LEU A 179 -8.11 12.86 -9.21
N ASN A 180 -7.05 12.06 -9.07
CA ASN A 180 -7.07 10.61 -9.12
C ASN A 180 -6.18 10.07 -8.01
N THR A 181 -6.68 9.12 -7.23
CA THR A 181 -5.89 8.36 -6.27
C THR A 181 -5.96 6.87 -6.59
N GLN A 182 -4.83 6.20 -6.45
CA GLN A 182 -4.73 4.75 -6.60
C GLN A 182 -3.91 4.22 -5.46
N MET A 183 -4.52 3.37 -4.64
CA MET A 183 -3.85 2.76 -3.50
C MET A 183 -4.05 1.26 -3.57
N GLY A 184 -3.07 0.53 -3.08
CA GLY A 184 -3.23 -0.90 -2.95
C GLY A 184 -2.07 -1.56 -2.26
N GLU A 185 -2.33 -2.79 -1.87
CA GLU A 185 -1.38 -3.61 -1.16
C GLU A 185 -1.52 -5.08 -1.56
N ARG A 186 -0.40 -5.78 -1.48
CA ARG A 186 -0.31 -7.22 -1.72
C ARG A 186 0.49 -7.82 -0.57
N PHE A 187 -0.10 -8.80 0.11
CA PHE A 187 0.54 -9.54 1.19
C PHE A 187 0.07 -11.01 1.26
N ILE A 188 -1.08 -11.36 0.68
CA ILE A 188 -1.54 -12.76 0.59
C ILE A 188 -1.10 -13.35 -0.74
N MET A 189 -0.23 -14.37 -0.70
CA MET A 189 0.38 -14.97 -1.88
C MET A 189 0.73 -16.44 -1.68
N LYS A 190 0.76 -17.20 -2.78
CA LYS A 190 1.06 -18.64 -2.73
C LYS A 190 2.55 -18.92 -2.51
N SER A 191 3.39 -18.03 -3.02
CA SER A 191 4.84 -18.05 -2.90
C SER A 191 5.31 -16.62 -2.67
N ALA A 192 6.51 -16.46 -2.15
CA ALA A 192 7.13 -15.19 -1.83
C ALA A 192 7.68 -14.44 -3.06
N ASP A 193 7.70 -15.06 -4.26
CA ASP A 193 8.23 -14.44 -5.48
C ASP A 193 7.60 -13.09 -5.85
N PRO A 194 6.26 -12.88 -5.70
CA PRO A 194 5.65 -11.57 -5.97
C PRO A 194 6.15 -10.49 -5.01
N GLY A 195 6.54 -10.87 -3.79
CA GLY A 195 6.86 -9.96 -2.71
C GLY A 195 5.66 -9.16 -2.22
N ILE A 196 5.79 -8.62 -1.02
CA ILE A 196 4.84 -7.70 -0.42
C ILE A 196 5.00 -6.34 -1.06
N GLN A 197 3.88 -5.64 -1.22
CA GLN A 197 3.88 -4.29 -1.74
C GLN A 197 2.79 -3.46 -1.08
N VAL A 198 3.10 -2.21 -0.76
CA VAL A 198 2.13 -1.16 -0.44
C VAL A 198 2.42 0.00 -1.38
N TYR A 199 1.40 0.56 -2.02
CA TYR A 199 1.57 1.72 -2.90
C TYR A 199 0.43 2.72 -2.76
N ASN A 200 0.76 3.98 -3.07
CA ASN A 200 -0.18 5.07 -3.17
C ASN A 200 0.29 6.07 -4.23
N ASN A 201 -0.53 6.26 -5.25
CA ASN A 201 -0.34 7.21 -6.33
C ASN A 201 -1.39 8.30 -6.24
N VAL A 202 -0.94 9.54 -6.12
CA VAL A 202 -1.78 10.73 -6.01
C VAL A 202 -1.50 11.64 -7.19
N GLY A 203 -2.56 11.95 -7.95
CA GLY A 203 -2.54 12.92 -9.03
C GLY A 203 -3.58 14.00 -8.81
N VAL A 204 -3.19 15.27 -8.90
CA VAL A 204 -4.10 16.42 -9.00
C VAL A 204 -3.66 17.24 -10.21
N GLY A 205 -4.57 17.43 -11.16
CA GLY A 205 -4.33 18.14 -12.41
C GLY A 205 -5.16 19.41 -12.55
N SER A 206 -5.01 20.10 -13.67
CA SER A 206 -5.91 21.19 -14.04
C SER A 206 -7.32 20.66 -14.33
N TYR A 207 -8.36 21.40 -13.92
CA TYR A 207 -9.75 21.04 -14.16
C TYR A 207 -10.11 21.13 -15.65
N ALA A 208 -9.63 22.17 -16.31
CA ALA A 208 -9.73 22.36 -17.76
C ALA A 208 -8.49 23.11 -18.27
N ALA A 209 -8.39 23.33 -19.58
CA ALA A 209 -7.34 24.17 -20.15
C ALA A 209 -7.32 25.55 -19.46
N ASP A 210 -6.15 25.94 -18.95
CA ASP A 210 -5.93 27.19 -18.21
C ASP A 210 -6.76 27.39 -16.93
N ILE A 211 -7.44 26.33 -16.45
CA ILE A 211 -8.17 26.33 -15.17
C ILE A 211 -7.49 25.35 -14.21
N PRO A 212 -6.57 25.81 -13.35
CA PRO A 212 -5.91 24.94 -12.37
C PRO A 212 -6.91 24.42 -11.33
N SER A 213 -6.62 23.27 -10.73
CA SER A 213 -7.29 22.88 -9.48
C SER A 213 -6.93 23.88 -8.37
N LYS A 214 -7.80 24.06 -7.39
CA LYS A 214 -7.63 25.08 -6.35
C LYS A 214 -7.87 24.52 -4.97
N GLY A 215 -6.89 24.68 -4.09
CA GLY A 215 -6.97 24.25 -2.70
C GLY A 215 -5.66 23.62 -2.25
N SER A 216 -5.73 22.59 -1.42
CA SER A 216 -4.55 21.90 -0.90
C SER A 216 -4.58 20.41 -1.17
N VAL A 217 -3.39 19.84 -1.36
CA VAL A 217 -3.14 18.41 -1.50
C VAL A 217 -1.94 18.04 -0.62
N SER A 218 -2.01 16.91 0.04
CA SER A 218 -0.90 16.29 0.74
C SER A 218 -0.94 14.77 0.57
N ALA A 219 0.24 14.17 0.57
CA ALA A 219 0.40 12.72 0.48
C ALA A 219 1.69 12.28 1.18
N TYR A 220 1.65 11.13 1.84
CA TYR A 220 2.77 10.62 2.62
C TYR A 220 2.88 9.10 2.56
N ILE A 221 4.09 8.63 2.83
CA ILE A 221 4.38 7.24 3.18
C ILE A 221 5.35 7.25 4.35
N GLN A 222 5.15 6.34 5.30
CA GLN A 222 6.04 6.15 6.44
C GLN A 222 6.06 4.68 6.82
N GLY A 223 7.12 4.25 7.49
CA GLY A 223 7.18 2.89 7.98
C GLY A 223 8.33 2.66 8.93
N SER A 224 8.23 1.54 9.65
CA SER A 224 9.26 0.99 10.50
C SER A 224 9.42 -0.47 10.13
N VAL A 225 10.60 -0.82 9.65
CA VAL A 225 10.98 -2.17 9.21
C VAL A 225 12.02 -2.72 10.18
N ARG A 226 11.84 -3.97 10.61
CA ARG A 226 12.77 -4.73 11.45
C ARG A 226 12.90 -6.14 10.89
N GLU A 227 14.13 -6.61 10.73
CA GLU A 227 14.41 -7.94 10.17
C GLU A 227 15.52 -8.65 10.95
N GLY A 228 15.37 -9.97 11.03
CA GLY A 228 16.31 -10.94 11.53
C GLY A 228 17.58 -11.07 10.68
N GLY A 229 18.55 -11.79 11.20
CA GLY A 229 19.81 -12.08 10.52
C GLY A 229 19.70 -13.20 9.50
N ARG A 230 20.76 -13.32 8.68
CA ARG A 230 20.99 -14.56 7.93
C ARG A 230 21.65 -15.55 8.88
N ASP A 231 21.25 -16.81 8.85
CA ASP A 231 22.05 -17.88 9.44
C ASP A 231 23.43 -17.92 8.78
N VAL A 232 24.47 -17.55 9.52
CA VAL A 232 25.85 -17.63 9.05
C VAL A 232 26.46 -18.94 9.54
N ASP A 233 26.40 -20.00 8.72
CA ASP A 233 27.23 -21.18 8.97
C ASP A 233 28.72 -20.79 8.81
N GLY A 234 29.47 -20.67 9.91
CA GLY A 234 30.91 -20.48 9.78
C GLY A 234 31.77 -20.24 11.02
N GLU A 235 31.26 -19.71 12.13
CA GLU A 235 32.12 -19.44 13.30
C GLU A 235 31.41 -19.75 14.64
N GLY A 236 31.23 -21.04 14.95
CA GLY A 236 31.20 -21.54 16.34
C GLY A 236 30.20 -20.91 17.32
N GLY A 237 29.14 -20.27 16.84
CA GLY A 237 28.06 -19.70 17.63
C GLY A 237 26.73 -20.05 16.98
N TRP A 238 25.76 -20.44 17.79
CA TRP A 238 24.36 -20.55 17.38
C TRP A 238 23.85 -19.11 17.17
N GLU A 239 24.15 -18.50 16.03
CA GLU A 239 23.48 -17.25 15.63
C GLU A 239 22.10 -17.65 15.13
N TRP A 240 21.07 -17.15 15.80
CA TRP A 240 19.67 -17.49 15.54
C TRP A 240 19.10 -16.47 14.55
N ALA A 241 18.31 -16.94 13.58
CA ALA A 241 17.60 -16.10 12.59
C ALA A 241 16.61 -15.08 13.20
N ASP A 242 16.43 -15.08 14.53
CA ASP A 242 15.60 -14.16 15.30
C ASP A 242 16.33 -12.89 15.79
N GLU A 243 17.67 -12.85 15.72
CA GLU A 243 18.44 -11.69 16.14
C GLU A 243 18.18 -10.50 15.22
N LEU A 244 17.89 -9.33 15.78
CA LEU A 244 17.63 -8.11 15.01
C LEU A 244 18.89 -7.64 14.27
N HIS A 245 18.91 -7.81 12.95
CA HIS A 245 20.04 -7.42 12.10
C HIS A 245 19.78 -6.16 11.27
N MET A 246 18.51 -5.77 11.11
CA MET A 246 18.16 -4.53 10.42
C MET A 246 17.06 -3.77 11.15
N THR A 247 17.21 -2.46 11.21
CA THR A 247 16.10 -1.55 11.46
C THR A 247 16.14 -0.42 10.45
N MET A 248 15.00 -0.12 9.85
CA MET A 248 14.84 1.02 8.96
C MET A 248 13.56 1.76 9.31
N THR A 249 13.67 3.05 9.61
CA THR A 249 12.52 3.93 9.73
C THR A 249 12.58 4.95 8.61
N PHE A 250 11.47 5.14 7.91
CA PHE A 250 11.38 6.10 6.83
C PHE A 250 10.09 6.91 6.92
N LYS A 251 10.15 8.13 6.41
CA LYS A 251 9.00 9.02 6.25
C LYS A 251 9.29 9.95 5.10
N ASP A 252 8.37 10.00 4.15
CA ASP A 252 8.37 10.94 3.05
C ASP A 252 6.98 11.55 2.90
N ALA A 253 6.92 12.87 2.81
CA ALA A 253 5.67 13.61 2.74
C ALA A 253 5.82 14.82 1.82
N THR A 254 4.78 15.13 1.07
CA THR A 254 4.75 16.33 0.23
C THR A 254 3.36 16.95 0.31
N SER A 255 3.31 18.28 0.41
CA SER A 255 2.08 19.04 0.37
C SER A 255 2.23 20.27 -0.50
N PHE A 256 1.11 20.73 -1.06
CA PHE A 256 1.02 21.97 -1.81
C PHE A 256 -0.34 22.62 -1.55
N SER A 257 -0.37 23.95 -1.56
CA SER A 257 -1.60 24.73 -1.44
C SER A 257 -1.58 25.91 -2.39
N GLY A 258 -2.69 26.18 -3.06
CA GLY A 258 -2.85 27.24 -4.03
C GLY A 258 -3.47 26.75 -5.34
N ASP A 259 -3.02 27.34 -6.45
CA ASP A 259 -3.41 26.93 -7.80
C ASP A 259 -2.50 25.78 -8.27
N ILE A 260 -3.10 24.61 -8.47
CA ILE A 260 -2.43 23.36 -8.83
C ILE A 260 -2.64 23.09 -10.31
N SER A 261 -1.57 23.29 -11.09
CA SER A 261 -1.52 22.82 -12.49
C SER A 261 -1.24 21.33 -12.55
N THR A 262 -0.32 20.84 -11.70
CA THR A 262 0.04 19.44 -11.54
C THR A 262 0.64 19.19 -10.15
N PHE A 263 0.08 18.22 -9.44
CA PHE A 263 0.69 17.54 -8.30
C PHE A 263 0.67 16.04 -8.63
N ALA A 264 1.83 15.40 -8.64
CA ALA A 264 1.94 13.98 -8.89
C ALA A 264 2.94 13.39 -7.89
N LYS A 265 2.47 12.47 -7.04
CA LYS A 265 3.30 11.75 -6.09
C LYS A 265 3.00 10.27 -6.20
N SER A 266 4.03 9.49 -6.51
CA SER A 266 3.96 8.02 -6.48
C SER A 266 4.82 7.55 -5.33
N MET A 267 4.25 6.69 -4.49
CA MET A 267 4.90 6.14 -3.31
C MET A 267 4.71 4.64 -3.33
N SER A 268 5.76 3.90 -3.04
CA SER A 268 5.69 2.45 -2.90
C SER A 268 6.72 1.95 -1.92
N TRP A 269 6.35 0.95 -1.15
CA TRP A 269 7.25 0.11 -0.40
C TRP A 269 7.04 -1.34 -0.84
N SER A 270 8.11 -2.12 -0.82
CA SER A 270 8.07 -3.54 -1.15
C SER A 270 9.10 -4.31 -0.35
N SER A 271 8.75 -5.55 -0.02
CA SER A 271 9.59 -6.52 0.68
C SER A 271 9.57 -7.85 -0.08
N LYS A 272 10.74 -8.46 -0.34
CA LYS A 272 10.84 -9.70 -1.13
C LYS A 272 12.18 -10.40 -0.90
N PHE A 273 12.20 -11.73 -1.00
CA PHE A 273 13.46 -12.48 -1.06
C PHE A 273 14.23 -12.17 -2.34
N ALA A 274 15.57 -12.22 -2.25
CA ALA A 274 16.51 -11.89 -3.33
C ALA A 274 17.56 -12.98 -3.50
#